data_AF-A0A4P5NRN9-F1
#
_entry.id   AF-A0A4P5NRN9-F1
#
_cell.length_a   1.000
_cell.length_b   1.000
_cell.length_c   1.000
_cell.angle_alpha   90.00
_cell.angle_beta   90.00
_cell.angle_gamma   90.00
#
_symmetry.space_group_name_H-M   'P 1'
#
loop_
_entity.id
_entity.type
_entity.pdbx_description
1 polymer ?
#
loop_
_entity_poly.entity_id
_entity_poly.type
_entity_poly.pdbx_seq_one_letter_code
_entity_poly.pdbx_strand_id
1 'polypeptide(L)'
;MSWNFDPALHDSLITVVNRIDSWGTFEIQLGSIPTIVTIELGRHMDTNETKVSLSHVIHTPTQLGPYRTSRPYWDDPEYALQQTISSFTQYYQEAVKAGHTPDASWLIKN
;
A
#
# COMPACT_ATOMS: atom_id res chain seq x y z
N MET A 1 -17.68 15.25 -1.86
CA MET A 1 -17.37 14.17 -2.82
C MET A 1 -17.09 12.93 -2.00
N SER A 2 -17.76 11.82 -2.30
CA SER A 2 -17.48 10.53 -1.66
C SER A 2 -16.51 9.79 -2.57
N TRP A 3 -15.27 9.59 -2.13
CA TRP A 3 -14.31 8.77 -2.86
C TRP A 3 -14.66 7.29 -2.72
N ASN A 4 -14.44 6.53 -3.78
CA ASN A 4 -14.65 5.09 -3.84
C ASN A 4 -13.30 4.35 -3.80
N PHE A 5 -12.94 3.87 -2.61
CA PHE A 5 -11.71 3.10 -2.38
C PHE A 5 -11.88 1.59 -2.59
N ASP A 6 -13.11 1.12 -2.83
CA ASP A 6 -13.41 -0.31 -2.93
C ASP A 6 -12.63 -1.03 -4.04
N PRO A 7 -12.40 -0.43 -5.24
CA PRO A 7 -11.62 -1.09 -6.28
C PRO A 7 -10.18 -1.42 -5.85
N ALA A 8 -9.55 -0.51 -5.11
CA ALA A 8 -8.18 -0.69 -4.63
C ALA A 8 -8.10 -1.76 -3.54
N LEU A 9 -9.13 -1.86 -2.71
CA LEU A 9 -9.18 -2.78 -1.56
C LEU A 9 -9.70 -4.19 -1.91
N HIS A 10 -10.21 -4.40 -3.13
CA HIS A 10 -10.74 -5.70 -3.58
C HIS A 10 -9.65 -6.69 -4.05
N ASP A 11 -8.37 -6.34 -3.92
CA ASP A 11 -7.28 -7.24 -4.30
C ASP A 11 -7.28 -8.49 -3.40
N SER A 12 -7.28 -9.68 -4.01
CA SER A 12 -7.26 -10.97 -3.31
C SER A 12 -6.07 -11.17 -2.36
N LEU A 13 -4.98 -10.43 -2.57
CA LEU A 13 -3.80 -10.44 -1.70
C LEU A 13 -3.89 -9.42 -0.56
N ILE A 14 -4.95 -8.63 -0.48
CA ILE A 14 -5.17 -7.67 0.59
C ILE A 14 -6.31 -8.13 1.46
N THR A 15 -6.07 -8.18 2.76
CA THR A 15 -7.12 -8.27 3.77
C THR A 15 -7.21 -6.95 4.49
N VAL A 16 -8.35 -6.28 4.39
CA VAL A 16 -8.58 -5.02 5.12
C VAL A 16 -8.89 -5.35 6.58
N VAL A 17 -8.03 -4.89 7.49
CA VAL A 17 -8.20 -5.05 8.95
C VAL A 17 -9.09 -3.93 9.49
N ASN A 18 -8.80 -2.70 9.06
CA ASN A 18 -9.54 -1.51 9.45
C ASN A 18 -9.51 -0.49 8.31
N ARG A 19 -10.57 0.31 8.17
CA ARG A 19 -10.61 1.43 7.22
C ARG A 19 -11.42 2.58 7.79
N ILE A 20 -10.89 3.79 7.66
CA ILE A 20 -11.52 5.04 8.05
C ILE A 20 -11.48 5.96 6.84
N ASP A 21 -12.46 5.79 5.95
CA ASP A 21 -12.53 6.52 4.67
C ASP A 21 -12.59 8.04 4.84
N SER A 22 -13.19 8.52 5.94
CA SER A 22 -13.27 9.95 6.25
C SER A 22 -11.92 10.59 6.55
N TRP A 23 -10.95 9.80 7.04
CA TRP A 23 -9.60 10.24 7.37
C TRP A 23 -8.57 9.77 6.33
N GLY A 24 -8.99 8.93 5.38
CA GLY A 24 -8.09 8.32 4.40
C GLY A 24 -7.12 7.33 5.02
N THR A 25 -7.49 6.68 6.13
CA THR A 25 -6.64 5.70 6.82
C THR A 25 -7.10 4.29 6.51
N PHE A 26 -6.17 3.42 6.10
CA PHE A 26 -6.43 2.03 5.76
C PHE A 26 -5.38 1.14 6.42
N GLU A 27 -5.81 0.18 7.22
CA GLU A 27 -4.96 -0.85 7.79
C GLU A 27 -5.21 -2.14 7.03
N ILE A 28 -4.16 -2.64 6.38
CA ILE A 28 -4.23 -3.80 5.52
C ILE A 28 -3.21 -4.85 5.91
N GLN A 29 -3.55 -6.10 5.68
CA GLN A 29 -2.64 -7.23 5.76
C GLN A 29 -2.35 -7.72 4.34
N LEU A 30 -1.06 -7.93 4.03
CA LEU A 30 -0.60 -8.37 2.72
C LEU A 30 -0.41 -9.89 2.68
N GLY A 31 -1.29 -10.58 1.96
CA GLY A 31 -1.27 -12.02 1.76
C GLY A 31 -1.27 -12.77 3.08
N SER A 32 -0.29 -13.66 3.26
CA SER A 32 -0.09 -14.42 4.50
C SER A 32 0.86 -13.74 5.49
N ILE A 33 1.34 -12.52 5.22
CA ILE A 33 2.28 -11.83 6.09
C ILE A 33 1.51 -11.28 7.29
N PRO A 34 1.90 -11.56 8.56
CA PRO A 34 1.12 -11.16 9.74
C PRO A 34 1.27 -9.66 10.09
N THR A 35 2.16 -8.94 9.41
CA THR A 35 2.42 -7.52 9.69
C THR A 35 1.35 -6.66 9.04
N ILE A 36 0.75 -5.76 9.83
CA ILE A 36 -0.25 -4.80 9.37
C ILE A 36 0.46 -3.58 8.78
N VAL A 37 0.03 -3.17 7.59
CA VAL A 37 0.48 -1.95 6.92
C VAL A 37 -0.61 -0.90 7.06
N THR A 38 -0.26 0.22 7.67
CA THR A 38 -1.12 1.40 7.72
C THR A 38 -0.79 2.31 6.53
N ILE A 39 -1.82 2.67 5.77
CA ILE A 39 -1.78 3.60 4.65
C ILE A 39 -2.61 4.82 5.05
N GLU A 40 -2.02 6.00 4.94
CA GLU A 40 -2.68 7.27 5.22
C GLU A 40 -2.67 8.15 3.98
N LEU A 41 -3.84 8.64 3.59
CA LEU A 41 -4.04 9.58 2.48
C LEU A 41 -4.27 10.99 3.06
N GLY A 42 -3.27 11.86 2.92
CA GLY A 42 -3.37 13.27 3.29
C GLY A 42 -3.63 14.14 2.08
N ARG A 43 -4.71 14.93 2.06
CA ARG A 43 -4.96 15.93 1.01
C ARG A 43 -4.33 17.27 1.37
N HIS A 44 -3.55 17.83 0.45
CA HIS A 44 -3.04 19.18 0.57
C HIS A 44 -4.15 20.19 0.23
N MET A 45 -4.41 21.15 1.12
CA MET A 45 -5.55 22.08 0.97
C MET A 45 -5.38 23.04 -0.21
N ASP A 46 -4.15 23.46 -0.51
CA ASP A 46 -3.89 24.49 -1.53
C ASP A 46 -3.76 23.91 -2.95
N THR A 47 -3.20 22.71 -3.08
CA THR A 47 -2.88 22.09 -4.38
C THR A 47 -3.82 20.95 -4.73
N ASN A 48 -4.68 20.51 -3.80
CA ASN A 48 -5.50 19.31 -3.91
C ASN A 48 -4.72 18.01 -4.15
N GLU A 49 -3.40 18.04 -4.02
CA GLU A 49 -2.57 16.85 -4.16
C GLU A 49 -2.81 15.91 -2.97
N THR A 50 -2.87 14.62 -3.26
CA THR A 50 -2.94 13.55 -2.28
C THR A 50 -1.54 13.04 -2.00
N LYS A 51 -1.12 13.15 -0.75
CA LYS A 51 0.08 12.53 -0.22
C LYS A 51 -0.25 11.17 0.38
N VAL A 52 0.51 10.14 0.03
CA VAL A 52 0.42 8.84 0.70
C VAL A 52 1.54 8.71 1.72
N SER A 53 1.18 8.32 2.94
CA SER A 53 2.13 7.91 3.98
C SER A 53 1.91 6.43 4.31
N LEU A 54 3.01 5.70 4.46
CA LEU A 54 3.01 4.26 4.71
C LEU A 54 3.76 3.98 6.01
N SER A 55 3.21 3.12 6.86
CA SER A 55 3.92 2.65 8.06
C SER A 55 5.07 1.70 7.71
N HIS A 56 4.89 0.91 6.66
CA HIS A 56 5.84 -0.10 6.18
C HIS A 56 6.03 0.04 4.67
N VAL A 57 7.21 -0.30 4.19
CA VAL A 57 7.56 -0.45 2.77
C VAL A 57 7.86 -1.90 2.48
N ILE A 58 7.53 -2.36 1.27
CA ILE A 58 7.85 -3.72 0.85
C ILE A 58 9.31 -3.83 0.40
N HIS A 59 10.01 -4.84 0.90
CA HIS A 59 11.38 -5.19 0.55
C HIS A 59 11.49 -6.71 0.43
N THR A 60 11.22 -7.23 -0.75
CA THR A 60 11.35 -8.66 -1.03
C THR A 60 12.80 -9.02 -1.36
N PRO A 61 13.20 -10.30 -1.22
CA PRO A 61 14.56 -10.76 -1.58
C PRO A 61 14.93 -10.55 -3.06
N THR A 62 13.92 -10.40 -3.93
CA THR A 62 14.11 -10.14 -5.35
C THR A 62 14.44 -8.68 -5.65
N GLN A 63 14.20 -7.77 -4.71
CA GLN A 63 14.48 -6.35 -4.86
C GLN A 63 15.91 -6.03 -4.43
N LEU A 64 16.54 -5.06 -5.12
CA LEU A 64 17.85 -4.53 -4.74
C LEU A 64 17.79 -3.64 -3.48
N GLY A 65 16.59 -3.20 -3.09
CA GLY A 65 16.35 -2.40 -1.90
C GLY A 65 14.85 -2.20 -1.65
N PRO A 66 14.46 -1.62 -0.49
CA PRO A 66 13.06 -1.38 -0.16
C PRO A 66 12.37 -0.48 -1.17
N TYR A 67 11.16 -0.86 -1.58
CA TYR A 67 10.37 -0.05 -2.49
C TYR A 67 9.86 1.21 -1.80
N ARG A 68 10.37 2.35 -2.26
CA ARG A 68 9.89 3.68 -1.89
C ARG A 68 9.39 4.35 -3.14
N THR A 69 8.12 4.74 -3.16
CA THR A 69 7.58 5.52 -4.29
C THR A 69 8.40 6.80 -4.47
N SER A 70 8.84 7.05 -5.70
CA SER A 70 9.52 8.31 -6.05
C SER A 70 8.53 9.46 -6.22
N ARG A 71 7.24 9.16 -6.38
CA ARG A 71 6.15 10.13 -6.48
C ARG A 71 5.31 10.08 -5.20
N PRO A 72 5.52 11.01 -4.25
CA PRO A 72 4.76 11.06 -3.01
C PRO A 72 3.39 11.74 -3.15
N TYR A 73 3.13 12.39 -4.30
CA TYR A 73 1.92 13.19 -4.55
C TYR A 73 1.17 12.73 -5.80
N TRP A 74 -0.14 12.52 -5.67
CA TRP A 74 -1.06 12.15 -6.74
C TRP A 74 -2.23 13.12 -6.79
N ASP A 75 -2.81 13.31 -7.97
CA ASP A 75 -3.94 14.23 -8.14
C ASP A 75 -5.24 13.69 -7.52
N ASP A 76 -5.35 12.35 -7.44
CA ASP A 76 -6.55 11.64 -7.03
C ASP A 76 -6.26 10.61 -5.92
N PRO A 77 -7.05 10.58 -4.82
CA PRO A 77 -6.81 9.68 -3.71
C PRO A 77 -7.18 8.23 -3.98
N GLU A 78 -8.17 7.96 -4.84
CA GLU A 78 -8.52 6.59 -5.24
C GLU A 78 -7.37 5.99 -6.04
N TYR A 79 -6.84 6.76 -6.99
CA TYR A 79 -5.68 6.37 -7.79
C TYR A 79 -4.42 6.22 -6.95
N ALA A 80 -4.19 7.11 -5.97
CA ALA A 80 -3.05 7.01 -5.05
C ALA A 80 -3.08 5.69 -4.25
N LEU A 81 -4.24 5.33 -3.71
CA LEU A 81 -4.44 4.08 -3.00
C LEU A 81 -4.28 2.87 -3.92
N GLN A 82 -4.89 2.92 -5.11
CA GLN A 82 -4.78 1.86 -6.11
C GLN A 82 -3.32 1.59 -6.47
N GLN A 83 -2.54 2.62 -6.80
CA GLN A 83 -1.13 2.49 -7.16
C GLN A 83 -0.29 1.94 -6.01
N THR A 84 -0.59 2.39 -4.79
CA THR A 84 0.06 1.88 -3.57
C THR A 84 -0.19 0.38 -3.44
N ILE A 85 -1.45 -0.05 -3.39
CA ILE A 85 -1.81 -1.46 -3.21
C ILE A 85 -1.24 -2.33 -4.33
N SER A 86 -1.41 -1.89 -5.59
CA SER A 86 -0.88 -2.64 -6.74
C SER A 86 0.64 -2.81 -6.69
N SER A 87 1.38 -1.83 -6.18
CA SER A 87 2.84 -1.97 -6.00
C SER A 87 3.18 -3.04 -4.96
N PHE A 88 2.50 -3.06 -3.81
CA PHE A 88 2.72 -4.09 -2.79
C PHE A 88 2.38 -5.48 -3.31
N THR A 89 1.22 -5.65 -3.96
CA THR A 89 0.77 -6.95 -4.43
C THR A 89 1.62 -7.44 -5.60
N GLN A 90 2.08 -6.56 -6.48
CA GLN A 90 3.02 -6.91 -7.54
C GLN A 90 4.34 -7.47 -7.00
N TYR A 91 5.02 -6.74 -6.10
CA TYR A 91 6.30 -7.21 -5.55
C TYR A 91 6.16 -8.49 -4.73
N TYR A 92 5.06 -8.62 -3.98
CA TYR A 92 4.72 -9.86 -3.30
C TYR A 92 4.62 -11.03 -4.30
N GLN A 93 3.84 -10.86 -5.37
CA GLN A 93 3.66 -11.91 -6.37
C GLN A 93 4.96 -12.26 -7.10
N GLU A 94 5.78 -11.27 -7.43
CA GLU A 94 7.07 -11.48 -8.09
C GLU A 94 8.01 -12.32 -7.22
N ALA A 95 8.10 -12.01 -5.92
CA ALA A 95 8.91 -12.77 -4.98
C ALA A 95 8.41 -14.21 -4.78
N VAL A 96 7.09 -14.39 -4.68
CA VAL A 96 6.47 -15.72 -4.61
C VAL A 96 6.70 -16.52 -5.88
N LYS A 97 6.57 -15.90 -7.06
CA LYS A 97 6.87 -16.55 -8.36
C LYS A 97 8.34 -16.95 -8.49
N ALA A 98 9.25 -16.19 -7.87
CA ALA A 98 10.68 -16.53 -7.79
C ALA A 98 10.99 -17.65 -6.77
N GLY A 99 9.99 -18.18 -6.07
CA GLY A 99 10.14 -19.29 -5.12
C GLY A 99 10.41 -18.85 -3.68
N HIS A 100 10.31 -17.56 -3.37
CA HIS A 100 10.46 -17.09 -2.00
C HIS A 100 9.15 -17.21 -1.21
N THR A 101 9.26 -17.64 0.04
CA THR A 101 8.12 -17.72 0.96
C THR A 101 7.85 -16.34 1.57
N PRO A 102 6.59 -15.86 1.59
CA PRO A 102 6.24 -14.61 2.25
C PRO A 102 6.66 -14.60 3.72
N ASP A 103 7.37 -13.55 4.13
CA ASP A 103 7.87 -13.40 5.49
C ASP A 103 7.58 -12.00 6.03
N ALA A 104 7.45 -11.86 7.35
CA ALA A 104 7.30 -10.57 8.01
C ALA A 104 8.47 -9.62 7.73
N SER A 105 9.67 -10.16 7.47
CA SER A 105 10.85 -9.39 7.10
C SER A 105 10.71 -8.64 5.78
N TRP A 106 9.71 -8.98 4.94
CA TRP A 106 9.44 -8.28 3.68
C TRP A 106 8.79 -6.92 3.91
N LEU A 107 8.23 -6.66 5.09
CA LEU A 107 7.63 -5.38 5.43
C LEU A 107 8.55 -4.65 6.41
N ILE A 108 9.25 -3.64 5.92
CA ILE A 108 10.21 -2.85 6.70
C ILE A 108 9.57 -1.55 7.10
N LYS A 109 9.74 -1.13 8.35
CA LYS A 109 9.22 0.16 8.83
C LYS A 109 9.81 1.32 8.01
N ASN A 110 8.94 2.20 7.53
CA ASN A 110 9.30 3.34 6.70
C ASN A 110 9.92 4.49 7.51
#